data_AF-A0A0B7A0M1-F1
#
_entry.id   AF-A0A0B7A0M1-F1
#
_cell.length_a   1.000
_cell.length_b   1.000
_cell.length_c   1.000
_cell.angle_alpha   90.00
_cell.angle_beta   90.00
_cell.angle_gamma   90.00
#
_symmetry.space_group_name_H-M   'P 1'
#
loop_
_entity.id
_entity.type
_entity.pdbx_description
1 polymer ?
#
loop_
_entity_poly.entity_id
_entity_poly.type
_entity_poly.pdbx_seq_one_letter_code
_entity_poly.pdbx_strand_id
1 'polypeptide(L)' 'EMADKVVLYSYFRSSASWRVRIALAIKGIQYEYRAVNLIKEGGEQHSEEYRKLNPMGQVPACY' A
#
# COMPACT_ATOMS: atom_id res chain seq x y z
N GLU A 1 -13.92 19.27 6.67
CA GLU A 1 -13.00 18.58 7.61
C GLU A 1 -12.08 17.71 6.77
N MET A 2 -10.83 18.14 6.58
CA MET A 2 -9.89 17.44 5.71
C MET A 2 -9.28 16.29 6.50
N ALA A 3 -9.97 15.13 6.50
CA ALA A 3 -9.36 13.90 6.97
C ALA A 3 -8.06 13.69 6.19
N ASP A 4 -6.93 13.59 6.89
CA ASP A 4 -5.63 13.27 6.31
C ASP A 4 -5.80 12.15 5.29
N LYS A 5 -5.43 12.44 4.05
CA LYS A 5 -5.71 11.57 2.91
C LYS A 5 -4.72 10.40 2.95
N VAL A 6 -5.04 9.39 3.76
CA VAL A 6 -4.22 8.19 3.91
C VAL A 6 -4.04 7.55 2.54
N VAL A 7 -2.80 7.30 2.12
CA VAL A 7 -2.49 6.60 0.87
C VAL A 7 -2.00 5.20 1.22
N LEU A 8 -2.70 4.19 0.72
CA LEU A 8 -2.37 2.78 0.93
C LEU A 8 -1.81 2.17 -0.36
N TYR A 9 -0.50 1.93 -0.38
CA TYR A 9 0.15 1.11 -1.40
C TYR A 9 -0.03 -0.37 -1.06
N SER A 10 -0.69 -1.12 -1.95
CA SER A 10 -1.23 -2.43 -1.63
C SER A 10 -1.26 -3.38 -2.81
N TYR A 11 -1.11 -4.67 -2.51
CA TYR A 11 -1.24 -5.76 -3.47
C TYR A 11 -2.36 -6.71 -3.06
N PHE A 12 -3.28 -7.01 -3.98
CA PHE A 12 -4.52 -7.72 -3.68
C PHE A 12 -4.32 -9.13 -3.11
N ARG A 13 -3.18 -9.80 -3.41
CA ARG A 13 -2.83 -11.14 -2.88
C ARG A 13 -1.86 -11.10 -1.70
N SER A 14 -1.45 -9.92 -1.21
CA SER A 14 -0.58 -9.82 -0.03
C SER A 14 -1.41 -9.96 1.25
N SER A 15 -1.04 -10.92 2.11
CA SER A 15 -1.69 -11.13 3.42
C SER A 15 -1.49 -9.93 4.34
N ALA A 16 -0.31 -9.30 4.32
CA ALA A 16 -0.03 -8.10 5.09
C ALA A 16 -0.91 -6.92 4.64
N SER A 17 -1.08 -6.75 3.33
CA SER A 17 -1.96 -5.71 2.76
C SER A 17 -3.44 -5.94 3.10
N TRP A 18 -3.88 -7.19 3.17
CA TRP A 18 -5.22 -7.55 3.64
C TRP A 18 -5.47 -7.10 5.08
N ARG A 19 -4.53 -7.36 6.00
CA ARG A 19 -4.67 -6.95 7.41
C ARG A 19 -4.84 -5.44 7.55
N VAL A 20 -4.08 -4.65 6.79
CA VAL A 20 -4.17 -3.19 6.83
C VAL A 20 -5.50 -2.68 6.28
N ARG A 21 -5.98 -3.22 5.15
CA ARG A 21 -7.31 -2.84 4.62
C ARG A 21 -8.43 -3.13 5.61
N ILE A 22 -8.38 -4.29 6.26
CA ILE A 22 -9.36 -4.66 7.30
C ILE A 22 -9.28 -3.68 8.47
N ALA A 23 -8.08 -3.36 8.96
CA ALA A 23 -7.90 -2.41 10.05
C ALA A 23 -8.45 -1.02 9.73
N LEU A 24 -8.17 -0.50 8.52
CA LEU A 24 -8.69 0.79 8.05
C LEU A 24 -10.22 0.78 7.92
N ALA A 25 -10.79 -0.31 7.39
CA ALA A 25 -12.24 -0.49 7.29
C ALA A 25 -12.92 -0.53 8.66
N ILE A 26 -12.36 -1.28 9.63
CA ILE A 26 -12.87 -1.34 11.00
C ILE A 26 -12.79 0.03 11.69
N LYS A 27 -11.75 0.81 11.40
CA LYS A 27 -11.56 2.14 11.97
C LYS A 27 -12.33 3.25 11.24
N GLY A 28 -13.02 2.94 10.14
CA GLY A 28 -13.75 3.93 9.34
C GLY A 28 -12.84 4.96 8.66
N ILE A 29 -11.55 4.67 8.51
CA ILE A 29 -10.57 5.58 7.93
C ILE A 29 -10.67 5.48 6.41
N GLN A 30 -11.01 6.59 5.77
CA GLN A 30 -10.97 6.70 4.31
C GLN A 30 -9.52 6.77 3.84
N TYR A 31 -9.21 6.06 2.76
CA TYR A 31 -7.88 6.03 2.19
C TYR A 31 -7.93 5.90 0.67
N GLU A 32 -6.89 6.40 0.01
CA GLU A 32 -6.64 6.21 -1.40
C GLU A 32 -5.90 4.88 -1.62
N TYR A 33 -6.47 3.97 -2.40
CA TYR A 33 -5.84 2.70 -2.73
C TYR A 33 -4.93 2.84 -3.95
N ARG A 34 -3.63 2.57 -3.79
CA ARG A 34 -2.64 2.49 -4.86
C ARG A 34 -2.20 1.04 -5.06
N ALA A 35 -2.56 0.47 -6.21
CA ALA A 35 -2.15 -0.88 -6.55
C ALA A 35 -0.64 -0.93 -6.82
N VAL A 36 0.04 -1.91 -6.24
CA VAL A 36 1.44 -2.23 -6.55
C VAL A 36 1.50 -3.69 -7.00
N ASN A 37 1.97 -3.93 -8.21
CA ASN A 37 2.02 -5.25 -8.80
C ASN A 37 3.33 -5.97 -8.44
N LEU A 38 3.25 -7.02 -7.64
CA LEU A 38 4.44 -7.76 -7.21
C LEU A 38 4.99 -8.75 -8.24
N ILE A 39 4.27 -9.01 -9.33
CA ILE A 39 4.62 -10.02 -10.34
C ILE A 39 5.11 -9.37 -11.63
N LYS A 40 4.50 -8.23 -12.02
CA LYS A 40 4.82 -7.54 -13.26
C LYS A 40 6.26 -7.01 -13.23
N GLU A 41 7.00 -7.26 -14.32
CA GLU A 41 8.36 -6.72 -14.54
C GLU A 41 9.36 -7.04 -13.41
N GLY A 42 9.19 -8.20 -12.74
CA GLY A 42 10.04 -8.59 -11.60
C GLY A 42 9.61 -7.98 -10.26
N GLY A 43 8.52 -7.22 -10.24
CA GLY A 43 7.90 -6.64 -9.05
C GLY A 43 8.07 -5.12 -8.97
N GLU A 44 6.97 -4.37 -9.08
CA GLU A 44 6.94 -2.90 -8.99
C GLU A 44 7.49 -2.39 -7.65
N GLN A 45 7.44 -3.20 -6.59
CA GLN A 45 8.03 -2.89 -5.28
C GLN A 45 9.56 -2.78 -5.30
N HIS A 46 10.21 -3.29 -6.35
CA HIS A 46 11.66 -3.20 -6.53
C HIS A 46 12.08 -2.03 -7.42
N SER A 47 11.11 -1.33 -8.03
CA SER A 47 11.40 -0.12 -8.79
C SER A 47 12.05 0.94 -7.92
N GLU A 48 12.91 1.75 -8.52
CA GLU A 48 13.57 2.86 -7.83
C GLU A 48 12.53 3.86 -7.28
N GLU A 49 11.45 4.10 -8.03
CA GLU A 49 10.34 4.96 -7.60
C GLU A 49 9.66 4.43 -6.34
N TYR A 50 9.36 3.13 -6.29
CA TYR A 50 8.76 2.55 -5.09
C TYR A 50 9.73 2.52 -3.90
N ARG A 51 11.03 2.30 -4.14
CA ARG A 51 12.04 2.34 -3.07
C ARG A 51 12.22 3.73 -2.47
N LYS A 52 11.97 4.80 -3.23
CA LYS A 52 11.93 6.18 -2.70
C LYS A 52 10.77 6.37 -1.71
N LEU A 53 9.65 5.69 -1.94
CA LEU A 53 8.52 5.67 -1.00
C LEU A 53 8.86 4.80 0.21
N ASN A 54 9.10 3.50 -0.02
CA ASN A 54 9.43 2.53 1.00
C ASN A 54 10.81 1.91 0.70
N PRO A 55 11.88 2.33 1.40
CA PRO A 55 13.22 1.78 1.23
C PRO A 55 13.32 0.26 1.43
N MET A 56 12.40 -0.34 2.19
CA MET A 56 12.33 -1.80 2.35
C MET A 56 11.85 -2.53 1.08
N GLY A 57 11.22 -1.82 0.14
CA GLY A 57 10.72 -2.39 -1.11
C GLY A 57 9.62 -3.43 -0.89
N GLN A 58 8.75 -3.21 0.10
CA GLN A 58 7.69 -4.14 0.48
C GLN A 58 6.31 -3.46 0.50
N VAL A 59 5.26 -4.28 0.35
CA VAL A 59 3.86 -3.88 0.56
C VAL A 59 3.31 -4.59 1.80
N PRO A 60 2.37 -3.98 2.55
CA PRO A 60 1.79 -2.65 2.35
C PRO A 60 2.70 -1.51 2.81
N ALA A 61 2.48 -0.31 2.29
CA ALA A 61 3.00 0.94 2.83
C ALA A 61 1.85 1.95 2.96
N CYS A 62 1.77 2.62 4.11
CA CYS A 62 0.77 3.65 4.40
C CYS A 62 1.47 4.97 4.68
N TYR A 63 0.96 6.04 4.09
CA TYR A 63 1.38 7.42 4.34
C TYR A 63 0.17 8.29 4.65
#